data_AF-A0A9X9WKA7-F1
#
_entry.id   AF-A0A9X9WKA7-F1
#
_cell.length_a   1.000
_cell.length_b   1.000
_cell.length_c   1.000
_cell.angle_alpha   90.00
_cell.angle_beta   90.00
_cell.angle_gamma   90.00
#
_symmetry.space_group_name_H-M   'P 1'
#
loop_
_entity.id
_entity.type
_entity.pdbx_description
1 polymer ?
#
loop_
_entity_poly.entity_id
_entity_poly.type
_entity_poly.pdbx_seq_one_letter_code
_entity_poly.pdbx_strand_id
1 'polypeptide(L)'
;MRILGPALLGLALATAAQAQTPQGPITAEGLDRGLSNLGLMAGHAVQCLAEAEQPRAQRAVLLFNSMLVAELGSNAAFRFASAFGAGSSHAVDRSFCERSLADWRKLVQDHALDR
;
A
#
# COMPACT_ATOMS: atom_id res chain seq x y z
N MET A 1 7.34 -61.96 -13.40
CA MET A 1 8.26 -61.53 -12.32
C MET A 1 8.69 -60.09 -12.59
N ARG A 2 8.56 -59.23 -11.58
CA ARG A 2 9.18 -57.89 -11.44
C ARG A 2 8.61 -56.76 -12.31
N ILE A 3 8.36 -55.54 -11.87
CA ILE A 3 8.14 -54.83 -10.59
C ILE A 3 7.97 -53.35 -11.02
N LEU A 4 7.03 -52.61 -10.38
CA LEU A 4 6.92 -51.15 -10.13
C LEU A 4 7.39 -50.12 -11.19
N GLY A 5 6.76 -48.97 -11.40
CA GLY A 5 5.77 -48.19 -10.64
C GLY A 5 5.62 -46.79 -11.28
N PRO A 6 4.60 -46.01 -10.89
CA PRO A 6 4.22 -44.77 -11.57
C PRO A 6 5.20 -43.64 -11.25
N ALA A 7 5.71 -42.97 -12.30
CA ALA A 7 6.45 -41.73 -12.15
C ALA A 7 5.47 -40.60 -11.76
N LEU A 8 5.45 -40.29 -10.47
CA LEU A 8 4.86 -39.08 -9.90
C LEU A 8 5.59 -37.86 -10.49
N LEU A 9 4.96 -37.18 -11.45
CA LEU A 9 5.33 -35.80 -11.80
C LEU A 9 4.94 -34.90 -10.63
N GLY A 10 5.90 -34.62 -9.76
CA GLY A 10 5.82 -33.51 -8.82
C GLY A 10 5.88 -32.18 -9.57
N LEU A 11 4.75 -31.50 -9.71
CA LEU A 11 4.72 -30.09 -10.07
C LEU A 11 5.38 -29.31 -8.92
N ALA A 12 6.62 -28.87 -9.12
CA ALA A 12 7.24 -27.88 -8.26
C ALA A 12 6.53 -26.54 -8.50
N LEU A 13 5.71 -26.11 -7.53
CA LEU A 13 5.21 -24.75 -7.44
C LEU A 13 6.40 -23.82 -7.21
N ALA A 14 6.87 -23.16 -8.28
CA ALA A 14 7.80 -22.05 -8.16
C ALA A 14 7.08 -20.86 -7.54
N THR A 15 7.20 -20.70 -6.22
CA THR A 15 6.89 -19.45 -5.54
C THR A 15 7.90 -18.40 -6.01
N ALA A 16 7.47 -17.50 -6.88
CA ALA A 16 8.22 -16.30 -7.22
C ALA A 16 8.29 -15.40 -5.98
N ALA A 17 9.27 -15.63 -5.12
CA ALA A 17 9.66 -14.66 -4.11
C ALA A 17 10.18 -13.42 -4.85
N GLN A 18 9.40 -12.34 -4.84
CA GLN A 18 9.86 -11.04 -5.31
C GLN A 18 11.03 -10.63 -4.41
N ALA A 19 12.25 -10.75 -4.95
CA ALA A 19 13.44 -10.28 -4.26
C ALA A 19 13.29 -8.78 -3.97
N GLN A 20 13.14 -8.43 -2.70
CA GLN A 20 13.20 -7.05 -2.26
C GLN A 20 14.64 -6.57 -2.49
N THR A 21 14.82 -5.72 -3.51
CA THR A 21 16.11 -5.10 -3.78
C THR A 21 16.59 -4.40 -2.52
N PRO A 22 17.86 -4.55 -2.09
CA PRO A 22 18.38 -3.87 -0.91
C PRO A 22 18.12 -2.37 -1.02
N GLN A 23 17.27 -1.85 -0.15
CA GLN A 23 17.03 -0.41 -0.10
C GLN A 23 18.31 0.24 0.41
N GLY A 24 18.93 1.08 -0.43
CA GLY A 24 20.01 1.96 0.01
C GLY A 24 19.56 2.86 1.16
N PRO A 25 20.46 3.61 1.79
CA PRO A 25 20.11 4.50 2.90
C PRO A 25 18.96 5.44 2.49
N ILE A 26 17.97 5.58 3.37
CA ILE A 26 16.84 6.50 3.17
C ILE A 26 17.41 7.93 3.08
N THR A 27 17.30 8.55 1.91
CA THR A 27 17.63 9.98 1.74
C THR A 27 16.42 10.83 2.06
N ALA A 28 16.62 12.11 2.40
CA ALA A 28 15.52 13.05 2.60
C ALA A 28 14.62 13.13 1.36
N GLU A 29 15.20 13.19 0.16
CA GLU A 29 14.44 13.20 -1.11
C GLU A 29 13.71 11.88 -1.37
N GLY A 30 14.30 10.76 -0.97
CA GLY A 30 13.70 9.44 -1.06
C GLY A 30 12.48 9.33 -0.15
N LEU A 31 12.59 9.81 1.09
CA LEU A 31 11.48 9.89 2.03
C LEU A 31 10.37 10.80 1.48
N ASP A 32 10.74 11.99 1.03
CA ASP A 32 9.84 12.98 0.46
C ASP A 32 9.04 12.45 -0.74
N ARG A 33 9.72 11.74 -1.65
CA ARG A 33 9.08 11.07 -2.79
C ARG A 33 8.19 9.93 -2.32
N GLY A 34 8.64 9.14 -1.35
CA GLY A 34 7.88 8.06 -0.75
C GLY A 34 6.56 8.55 -0.16
N LEU A 35 6.59 9.62 0.63
CA LEU A 35 5.40 10.22 1.25
C LEU A 35 4.43 10.78 0.22
N SER A 36 4.93 11.43 -0.83
CA SER A 36 4.09 11.92 -1.93
C SER A 36 3.41 10.78 -2.69
N ASN A 37 4.17 9.74 -3.06
CA ASN A 37 3.62 8.57 -3.75
C ASN A 37 2.58 7.84 -2.88
N LEU A 38 2.86 7.74 -1.58
CA LEU A 38 1.97 7.08 -0.64
C LEU A 38 0.67 7.86 -0.45
N GLY A 39 0.74 9.19 -0.33
CA GLY A 39 -0.45 10.04 -0.26
C GLY A 39 -1.32 9.89 -1.51
N LEU A 40 -0.71 9.99 -2.70
CA LEU A 40 -1.43 9.82 -3.97
C LEU A 40 -2.13 8.45 -4.06
N MET A 41 -1.42 7.37 -3.70
CA MET A 41 -1.97 6.02 -3.69
C MET A 41 -3.14 5.90 -2.70
N ALA A 42 -3.00 6.43 -1.49
CA ALA A 42 -4.06 6.39 -0.48
C ALA A 42 -5.31 7.16 -0.94
N GLY A 43 -5.14 8.34 -1.55
CA GLY A 43 -6.24 9.12 -2.12
C GLY A 43 -6.98 8.35 -3.22
N HIS A 44 -6.22 7.72 -4.11
CA HIS A 44 -6.76 6.88 -5.17
C HIS A 44 -7.50 5.65 -4.61
N ALA A 45 -6.92 4.96 -3.62
CA ALA A 45 -7.51 3.80 -2.98
C ALA A 45 -8.84 4.12 -2.29
N VAL A 46 -8.93 5.25 -1.58
CA VAL A 46 -10.18 5.66 -0.91
C VAL A 46 -11.30 5.91 -1.92
N GLN A 47 -11.00 6.52 -3.08
CA GLN A 47 -11.98 6.72 -4.14
C GLN A 47 -12.45 5.41 -4.81
N CYS A 48 -11.65 4.34 -4.73
CA CYS A 48 -12.01 3.01 -5.26
C CYS A 48 -12.92 2.20 -4.36
N LEU A 49 -13.13 2.63 -3.11
CA LEU A 49 -13.98 1.92 -2.14
C LEU A 49 -15.46 2.15 -2.42
N ALA A 50 -16.29 1.20 -1.98
CA ALA A 50 -17.72 1.45 -1.89
C ALA A 50 -17.99 2.61 -0.93
N GLU A 51 -19.02 3.41 -1.20
CA GLU A 51 -19.35 4.62 -0.43
C GLU A 51 -19.51 4.33 1.08
N ALA A 52 -20.08 3.16 1.42
CA ALA A 52 -20.23 2.71 2.81
C ALA A 52 -18.89 2.44 3.54
N GLU A 53 -17.80 2.16 2.80
CA GLU A 53 -16.48 1.86 3.37
C GLU A 53 -15.59 3.11 3.51
N GLN A 54 -15.90 4.18 2.78
CA GLN A 54 -15.08 5.40 2.74
C GLN A 54 -14.87 6.06 4.12
N PRO A 55 -15.88 6.19 5.01
CA PRO A 55 -15.67 6.82 6.32
C PRO A 55 -14.62 6.11 7.17
N ARG A 56 -14.61 4.77 7.15
CA ARG A 56 -13.61 3.98 7.88
C ARG A 56 -12.22 4.20 7.30
N ALA A 57 -12.10 4.21 5.97
CA ALA A 57 -10.83 4.42 5.30
C ALA A 57 -10.28 5.84 5.51
N GLN A 58 -11.13 6.87 5.47
CA GLN A 58 -10.74 8.25 5.79
C GLN A 58 -10.23 8.38 7.23
N ARG A 59 -10.83 7.68 8.19
CA ARG A 59 -10.32 7.64 9.57
C ARG A 59 -8.93 7.01 9.65
N ALA A 60 -8.68 5.92 8.93
CA ALA A 60 -7.35 5.30 8.85
C ALA A 60 -6.31 6.26 8.26
N VAL A 61 -6.67 7.05 7.24
CA VAL A 61 -5.79 8.10 6.67
C VAL A 61 -5.44 9.16 7.71
N LEU A 62 -6.41 9.62 8.51
CA LEU A 62 -6.17 10.60 9.56
C LEU A 62 -5.28 10.05 10.68
N LEU A 63 -5.49 8.80 11.09
CA LEU A 63 -4.64 8.13 12.07
C LEU A 63 -3.20 8.00 11.55
N PHE A 64 -3.02 7.58 10.30
CA PHE A 64 -1.70 7.52 9.68
C PHE A 64 -1.03 8.90 9.64
N ASN A 65 -1.77 9.96 9.30
CA ASN A 65 -1.23 11.30 9.29
C ASN A 65 -0.78 11.75 10.69
N SER A 66 -1.53 11.39 11.74
CA SER A 66 -1.14 11.67 13.13
C SER A 66 0.14 10.96 13.54
N MET A 67 0.37 9.74 13.06
CA MET A 67 1.63 9.01 13.27
C MET A 67 2.79 9.69 12.54
N LEU A 68 2.58 10.18 11.31
CA LEU A 68 3.61 10.94 10.60
C LEU A 68 4.01 12.20 11.36
N VAL A 69 3.06 12.90 12.00
CA VAL A 69 3.38 14.06 12.84
C VAL A 69 4.26 13.65 14.02
N ALA A 70 3.92 12.55 14.71
CA ALA A 70 4.65 12.09 15.89
C ALA A 70 6.07 11.60 15.56
N GLU A 71 6.23 10.85 14.46
CA GLU A 71 7.48 10.15 14.15
C GLU A 71 8.41 10.96 13.22
N LEU A 72 7.84 11.75 12.31
CA LEU A 72 8.58 12.44 11.25
C LEU A 72 8.36 13.96 11.23
N GLY A 73 7.48 14.47 12.09
CA GLY A 73 7.15 15.88 12.20
C GLY A 73 6.10 16.37 11.19
N SER A 74 5.60 17.58 11.43
CA SER A 74 4.48 18.15 10.67
C SER A 74 4.75 18.34 9.18
N ASN A 75 5.99 18.55 8.76
CA ASN A 75 6.33 18.69 7.33
C ASN A 75 6.09 17.40 6.55
N ALA A 76 6.49 16.25 7.11
CA ALA A 76 6.25 14.94 6.51
C ALA A 76 4.74 14.63 6.44
N ALA A 77 4.02 14.92 7.52
CA ALA A 77 2.57 14.77 7.58
C ALA A 77 1.85 15.66 6.56
N PHE A 78 2.23 16.94 6.45
CA PHE A 78 1.66 17.86 5.47
C PHE A 78 1.90 17.40 4.03
N ARG A 79 3.10 16.89 3.75
CA ARG A 79 3.47 16.38 2.43
C ARG A 79 2.64 15.14 2.03
N PHE A 80 2.43 14.22 2.96
CA PHE A 80 1.49 13.11 2.74
C PHE A 80 0.06 13.60 2.53
N ALA A 81 -0.44 14.50 3.39
CA ALA A 81 -1.83 14.95 3.35
C ALA A 81 -2.17 15.73 2.08
N SER A 82 -1.26 16.59 1.61
CA SER A 82 -1.42 17.32 0.35
C SER A 82 -1.45 16.39 -0.86
N ALA A 83 -0.57 15.37 -0.88
CA ALA A 83 -0.57 14.35 -1.91
C ALA A 83 -1.83 13.46 -1.87
N PHE A 84 -2.32 13.12 -0.67
CA PHE A 84 -3.62 12.46 -0.50
C PHE A 84 -4.76 13.29 -1.09
N GLY A 85 -4.80 14.59 -0.77
CA GLY A 85 -5.78 15.52 -1.33
C GLY A 85 -5.79 15.47 -2.86
N ALA A 86 -4.60 15.56 -3.49
CA ALA A 86 -4.45 15.47 -4.94
C ALA A 86 -4.90 14.10 -5.51
N GLY A 87 -4.59 13.00 -4.83
CA GLY A 87 -5.03 11.66 -5.22
C GLY A 87 -6.54 11.43 -5.06
N SER A 88 -7.20 12.26 -4.24
CA SER A 88 -8.65 12.21 -3.98
C SER A 88 -9.48 13.24 -4.75
N SER A 89 -8.86 14.22 -5.43
CA SER A 89 -9.56 15.38 -6.00
C SER A 89 -10.07 15.20 -7.43
N HIS A 90 -9.65 14.14 -8.12
CA HIS A 90 -10.03 13.86 -9.51
C HIS A 90 -10.63 12.47 -9.65
N ALA A 91 -11.50 12.30 -10.64
CA ALA A 91 -12.07 11.01 -10.98
C ALA A 91 -10.95 9.98 -11.21
N VAL A 92 -11.03 8.88 -10.46
CA VAL A 92 -10.03 7.81 -10.51
C VAL A 92 -10.15 6.98 -11.78
N ASP A 93 -9.01 6.69 -12.40
CA ASP A 93 -8.90 5.61 -13.38
C ASP A 93 -9.07 4.27 -12.66
N ARG A 94 -10.26 3.69 -12.82
CA ARG A 94 -10.64 2.46 -12.13
C ARG A 94 -9.79 1.25 -12.52
N SER A 95 -9.02 1.31 -13.61
CA SER A 95 -8.09 0.23 -13.98
C SER A 95 -6.99 0.00 -12.94
N PHE A 96 -6.67 1.01 -12.11
CA PHE A 96 -5.67 0.91 -11.04
C PHE A 96 -6.27 0.61 -9.65
N CYS A 97 -7.59 0.43 -9.56
CA CYS A 97 -8.26 0.28 -8.26
C CYS A 97 -7.83 -0.98 -7.52
N GLU A 98 -7.69 -2.12 -8.20
CA GLU A 98 -7.29 -3.38 -7.58
C GLU A 98 -5.95 -3.24 -6.86
N ARG A 99 -4.93 -2.71 -7.56
CA ARG A 99 -3.59 -2.48 -7.02
C ARG A 99 -3.60 -1.50 -5.86
N SER A 100 -4.25 -0.35 -6.04
CA SER A 100 -4.25 0.72 -5.03
C SER A 100 -4.93 0.27 -3.74
N LEU A 101 -6.02 -0.50 -3.85
CA LEU A 101 -6.70 -1.08 -2.69
C LEU A 101 -5.84 -2.13 -2.00
N ALA A 102 -5.14 -2.98 -2.75
CA ALA A 102 -4.24 -3.98 -2.17
C ALA A 102 -3.10 -3.33 -1.38
N ASP A 103 -2.43 -2.34 -1.98
CA ASP A 103 -1.33 -1.61 -1.35
C ASP A 103 -1.80 -0.84 -0.11
N TRP A 104 -2.94 -0.14 -0.19
CA TRP A 104 -3.48 0.60 0.95
C TRP A 104 -3.93 -0.32 2.09
N ARG A 105 -4.65 -1.41 1.79
CA ARG A 105 -5.08 -2.38 2.80
C ARG A 105 -3.90 -3.01 3.52
N LYS A 106 -2.83 -3.33 2.79
CA LYS A 106 -1.60 -3.84 3.39
C LYS A 106 -1.02 -2.84 4.38
N LEU A 107 -0.93 -1.56 4.02
CA LEU A 107 -0.41 -0.53 4.93
C LEU A 107 -1.30 -0.37 6.18
N VAL A 108 -2.62 -0.33 5.99
CA VAL A 108 -3.58 -0.27 7.10
C VAL A 108 -3.39 -1.43 8.08
N GLN A 109 -3.19 -2.65 7.58
CA GLN A 109 -2.95 -3.84 8.39
C GLN A 109 -1.58 -3.80 9.09
N ASP A 110 -0.52 -3.50 8.35
CA ASP A 110 0.87 -3.49 8.86
C ASP A 110 1.06 -2.44 9.97
N HIS A 111 0.27 -1.36 9.94
CA HIS A 111 0.32 -0.27 10.92
C HIS A 111 -0.90 -0.21 11.86
N ALA A 112 -1.76 -1.23 11.86
CA ALA A 112 -2.92 -1.33 12.75
C ALA A 112 -3.85 -0.09 12.72
N LEU A 113 -4.04 0.50 11.53
CA LEU A 113 -4.82 1.73 11.33
C LEU A 113 -6.34 1.48 11.30
N ASP A 114 -6.77 0.23 11.44
CA ASP A 114 -8.16 -0.20 11.34
C ASP A 114 -8.85 -0.51 12.68
N ARG A 115 -8.14 -0.26 13.79
CA ARG A 115 -8.58 -0.48 15.17
C ARG A 115 -9.43 0.65 15.72
#